data_AF-A0A940U0E4-F1
#
_entry.id   AF-A0A940U0E4-F1
#
_cell.length_a   1.000
_cell.length_b   1.000
_cell.length_c   1.000
_cell.angle_alpha   90.00
_cell.angle_beta   90.00
_cell.angle_gamma   90.00
#
_symmetry.space_group_name_H-M   'P 1'
#
loop_
_entity.id
_entity.type
_entity.pdbx_description
1 polymer ?
#
loop_
_entity_poly.entity_id
_entity_poly.type
_entity_poly.pdbx_seq_one_letter_code
_entity_poly.pdbx_strand_id
1 'polypeptide(L)'
;QLSFATEVARQIGYDFERGRIDKTHHPFMTKFSLGDIRITTRVQEDYLGENLFSVIHEAGHAMYELGIRMDLEGTPLANGTSAGVHESQSRTWENLVGRSFGFWEYFYPRLQQTFPEQLGKVSLETFYKAINKVERSLIRTDADEVTYNLHVMLRFDLELALLDGRLAVRDLPEAWHARYQSDLGIRAPDDRDGVLQDVHWYGGWIGGAFQGYTIGNILGAQFYQSALQAHPEIPAEIAKGQFDTLRGWLIENIYKHGRKYSTAELVERVTGGPIRIDPYISYLKNKYGALYQL
;
A
#
# COMPACT_ATOMS: atom_id res chain seq x y z
N GLN A 1 14.19 2.19 15.09
CA GLN A 1 13.22 2.14 13.97
C GLN A 1 11.77 2.23 14.46
N LEU A 2 11.29 1.35 15.35
CA LEU A 2 9.89 1.36 15.83
C LEU A 2 9.42 2.71 16.38
N SER A 3 10.23 3.38 17.21
CA SER A 3 9.88 4.70 17.76
C SER A 3 9.60 5.72 16.66
N PHE A 4 10.47 5.79 15.65
CA PHE A 4 10.30 6.69 14.51
C PHE A 4 9.07 6.32 13.65
N ALA A 5 8.87 5.03 13.37
CA ALA A 5 7.69 4.58 12.62
C ALA A 5 6.37 4.87 13.38
N THR A 6 6.39 4.76 14.71
CA THR A 6 5.25 5.10 15.60
C THR A 6 4.97 6.60 15.58
N GLU A 7 6.01 7.44 15.61
CA GLU A 7 5.89 8.90 15.44
C GLU A 7 5.25 9.25 14.09
N VAL A 8 5.75 8.65 13.01
CA VAL A 8 5.19 8.82 11.66
C VAL A 8 3.71 8.43 11.62
N ALA A 9 3.36 7.23 12.12
CA ALA A 9 1.98 6.76 12.16
C ALA A 9 1.06 7.73 12.92
N ARG A 10 1.51 8.24 14.08
CA ARG A 10 0.75 9.24 14.85
C ARG A 10 0.56 10.52 14.05
N GLN A 11 1.63 11.01 13.41
CA GLN A 11 1.60 12.28 12.68
C GLN A 11 0.68 12.23 11.46
N ILE A 12 0.64 11.11 10.72
CA ILE A 12 -0.30 10.95 9.59
C ILE A 12 -1.75 10.76 10.03
N GLY A 13 -1.98 10.40 11.30
CA GLY A 13 -3.30 10.40 11.92
C GLY A 13 -3.81 9.08 12.47
N TYR A 14 -2.94 8.07 12.63
CA TYR A 14 -3.32 6.84 13.30
C TYR A 14 -3.63 7.10 14.79
N ASP A 15 -4.82 6.67 15.22
CA ASP A 15 -5.36 6.91 16.56
C ASP A 15 -4.92 5.81 17.53
N PHE A 16 -3.96 6.13 18.39
CA PHE A 16 -3.43 5.21 19.40
C PHE A 16 -4.33 5.00 20.62
N GLU A 17 -5.41 5.78 20.79
CA GLU A 17 -6.41 5.50 21.82
C GLU A 17 -7.37 4.39 21.37
N ARG A 18 -7.46 4.15 20.05
CA ARG A 18 -8.27 3.09 19.42
C ARG A 18 -7.42 2.07 18.66
N GLY A 19 -6.15 1.96 19.00
CA GLY A 19 -5.21 1.12 18.25
C GLY A 19 -3.83 1.02 18.89
N ARG A 20 -2.99 0.16 18.32
CA ARG A 20 -1.59 -0.08 18.73
C ARG A 20 -0.80 -0.74 17.62
N ILE A 21 0.53 -0.67 17.75
CA ILE A 21 1.50 -1.29 16.84
C ILE A 21 2.23 -2.42 17.55
N ASP A 22 2.30 -3.59 16.92
CA ASP A 22 3.01 -4.78 17.41
C ASP A 22 3.96 -5.38 16.38
N LYS A 23 4.86 -6.29 16.82
CA LYS A 23 5.72 -7.05 15.91
C LYS A 23 5.05 -8.37 15.50
N THR A 24 5.23 -8.77 14.24
CA THR A 24 4.81 -10.06 13.70
C THR A 24 5.74 -10.51 12.57
N HIS A 25 5.50 -11.69 12.00
CA HIS A 25 6.26 -12.20 10.85
C HIS A 25 5.81 -11.61 9.51
N HIS A 26 4.51 -11.36 9.34
CA HIS A 26 3.94 -10.69 8.16
C HIS A 26 3.07 -9.52 8.65
N PRO A 27 3.43 -8.26 8.35
CA PRO A 27 2.61 -7.11 8.69
C PRO A 27 1.16 -7.26 8.24
N PHE A 28 0.24 -6.81 9.08
CA PHE A 28 -1.19 -6.76 8.81
C PHE A 28 -1.89 -5.76 9.74
N MET A 29 -3.05 -5.31 9.30
CA MET A 29 -4.06 -4.61 10.09
C MET A 29 -5.18 -5.58 10.45
N THR A 30 -5.67 -5.48 11.69
CA THR A 30 -6.87 -6.20 12.11
C THR A 30 -7.78 -5.31 12.95
N LYS A 31 -9.09 -5.49 12.78
CA LYS A 31 -10.13 -4.76 13.49
C LYS A 31 -10.87 -5.69 14.43
N PHE A 32 -10.83 -5.39 15.72
CA PHE A 32 -11.64 -6.05 16.75
C PHE A 32 -13.00 -5.35 16.96
N SER A 33 -13.01 -4.02 16.83
CA SER A 33 -14.20 -3.14 16.83
C SER A 33 -13.82 -1.81 16.16
N LEU A 34 -14.76 -0.90 15.87
CA LEU A 34 -14.38 0.46 15.44
C LEU A 34 -13.66 1.27 16.55
N GLY A 35 -13.58 0.72 17.77
CA GLY A 35 -12.80 1.23 18.90
C GLY A 35 -11.44 0.55 19.11
N ASP A 36 -11.10 -0.52 18.38
CA ASP A 36 -9.84 -1.28 18.56
C ASP A 36 -9.38 -1.84 17.20
N ILE A 37 -8.54 -1.07 16.52
CA ILE A 37 -7.95 -1.38 15.22
C ILE A 37 -6.44 -1.39 15.36
N ARG A 38 -5.84 -2.57 15.24
CA ARG A 38 -4.42 -2.80 15.51
C ARG A 38 -3.67 -3.04 14.23
N ILE A 39 -2.42 -2.59 14.21
CA ILE A 39 -1.51 -2.85 13.12
C ILE A 39 -0.27 -3.57 13.63
N THR A 40 0.39 -4.26 12.73
CA THR A 40 1.62 -4.98 13.05
C THR A 40 2.69 -4.67 12.02
N THR A 41 3.94 -4.89 12.39
CA THR A 41 5.10 -4.65 11.52
C THR A 41 6.17 -5.70 11.73
N ARG A 42 7.16 -5.73 10.84
CA ARG A 42 8.38 -6.53 10.95
C ARG A 42 9.58 -5.59 10.95
N VAL A 43 10.60 -5.90 11.75
CA VAL A 43 11.82 -5.09 11.84
C VAL A 43 12.98 -5.91 11.29
N GLN A 44 13.67 -5.35 10.30
CA GLN A 44 14.98 -5.79 9.85
C GLN A 44 15.99 -4.70 10.23
N GLU A 45 17.01 -5.05 11.01
CA GLU A 45 17.92 -4.06 11.58
C GLU A 45 18.73 -3.32 10.50
N ASP A 46 19.02 -4.00 9.41
CA ASP A 46 19.80 -3.56 8.24
C ASP A 46 18.94 -2.95 7.12
N TYR A 47 17.60 -3.06 7.19
CA TYR A 47 16.70 -2.49 6.21
C TYR A 47 15.56 -1.68 6.84
N LEU A 48 15.71 -0.34 6.82
CA LEU A 48 14.72 0.60 7.37
C LEU A 48 13.34 0.48 6.71
N GLY A 49 13.32 0.21 5.39
CA GLY A 49 12.10 0.19 4.59
C GLY A 49 11.11 -0.86 5.07
N GLU A 50 11.60 -2.01 5.52
CA GLU A 50 10.79 -3.13 6.03
C GLU A 50 9.80 -2.67 7.09
N ASN A 51 10.30 -2.00 8.13
CA ASN A 51 9.45 -1.57 9.23
C ASN A 51 8.67 -0.31 8.86
N LEU A 52 9.37 0.70 8.33
CA LEU A 52 8.78 2.02 8.16
C LEU A 52 7.61 2.00 7.18
N PHE A 53 7.81 1.44 5.98
CA PHE A 53 6.76 1.43 4.96
C PHE A 53 5.66 0.44 5.30
N SER A 54 5.96 -0.67 5.97
CA SER A 54 4.92 -1.56 6.53
C SER A 54 4.05 -0.83 7.54
N VAL A 55 4.63 -0.06 8.47
CA VAL A 55 3.82 0.71 9.45
C VAL A 55 2.94 1.74 8.74
N ILE A 56 3.47 2.47 7.74
CA ILE A 56 2.67 3.45 7.00
C ILE A 56 1.56 2.75 6.20
N HIS A 57 1.87 1.62 5.56
CA HIS A 57 0.91 0.81 4.81
C HIS A 57 -0.24 0.35 5.70
N GLU A 58 0.07 -0.33 6.80
CA GLU A 58 -0.95 -0.85 7.73
C GLU A 58 -1.69 0.29 8.44
N ALA A 59 -1.03 1.42 8.71
CA ALA A 59 -1.71 2.61 9.23
C ALA A 59 -2.72 3.17 8.24
N GLY A 60 -2.45 3.14 6.94
CA GLY A 60 -3.41 3.56 5.91
C GLY A 60 -4.65 2.64 5.88
N HIS A 61 -4.45 1.33 6.00
CA HIS A 61 -5.52 0.37 6.23
C HIS A 61 -6.32 0.72 7.51
N ALA A 62 -5.64 0.95 8.63
CA ALA A 62 -6.28 1.21 9.90
C ALA A 62 -7.05 2.53 9.92
N MET A 63 -6.52 3.57 9.28
CA MET A 63 -7.17 4.88 9.19
C MET A 63 -8.47 4.83 8.38
N TYR A 64 -8.58 3.94 7.39
CA TYR A 64 -9.86 3.70 6.73
C TYR A 64 -10.89 3.18 7.73
N GLU A 65 -10.56 2.12 8.46
CA GLU A 65 -11.46 1.51 9.44
C GLU A 65 -11.78 2.47 10.61
N LEU A 66 -10.79 3.19 11.12
CA LEU A 66 -10.95 4.18 12.20
C LEU A 66 -11.84 5.37 11.80
N GLY A 67 -11.92 5.65 10.50
CA GLY A 67 -12.72 6.72 9.93
C GLY A 67 -14.17 6.34 9.63
N ILE A 68 -14.54 5.06 9.75
CA ILE A 68 -15.94 4.62 9.65
C ILE A 68 -16.73 5.23 10.81
N ARG A 69 -17.95 5.70 10.53
CA ARG A 69 -18.79 6.30 11.57
C ARG A 69 -19.10 5.28 12.66
N MET A 70 -18.89 5.69 13.91
CA MET A 70 -19.17 4.87 15.10
C MET A 70 -20.63 4.45 15.21
N ASP A 71 -21.58 5.19 14.63
CA ASP A 71 -22.99 4.79 14.64
C ASP A 71 -23.32 3.63 13.70
N LEU A 72 -22.35 3.20 12.88
CA LEU A 72 -22.44 1.96 12.11
C LEU A 72 -21.93 0.75 12.90
N GLU A 73 -21.29 0.91 14.07
CA GLU A 73 -20.70 -0.19 14.86
C GLU A 73 -21.69 -1.35 15.05
N GLY A 74 -21.21 -2.58 14.87
CA GLY A 74 -22.01 -3.80 14.98
C GLY A 74 -23.01 -4.04 13.84
N THR A 75 -23.11 -3.13 12.86
CA THR A 75 -23.95 -3.34 11.66
C THR A 75 -23.14 -3.97 10.51
N PRO A 76 -23.81 -4.54 9.49
CA PRO A 76 -23.13 -5.01 8.27
C PRO A 76 -22.37 -3.92 7.49
N LEU A 77 -22.61 -2.65 7.80
CA LEU A 77 -21.97 -1.51 7.16
C LEU A 77 -20.64 -1.10 7.83
N ALA A 78 -20.33 -1.63 9.02
CA ALA A 78 -19.17 -1.26 9.85
C ALA A 78 -17.83 -1.81 9.34
N ASN A 79 -17.56 -1.74 8.04
CA ASN A 79 -16.35 -2.33 7.46
C ASN A 79 -15.97 -1.63 6.15
N GLY A 80 -14.71 -1.79 5.70
CA GLY A 80 -14.30 -1.30 4.40
C GLY A 80 -15.07 -1.96 3.26
N THR A 81 -15.29 -1.22 2.17
CA THR A 81 -16.17 -1.59 1.06
C THR A 81 -15.71 -2.85 0.32
N SER A 82 -14.42 -2.96 0.02
CA SER A 82 -13.82 -4.06 -0.72
C SER A 82 -12.30 -4.09 -0.53
N ALA A 83 -11.65 -5.21 -0.86
CA ALA A 83 -10.18 -5.33 -0.80
C ALA A 83 -9.47 -4.23 -1.61
N GLY A 84 -9.96 -3.89 -2.81
CA GLY A 84 -9.37 -2.84 -3.64
C GLY A 84 -9.50 -1.44 -3.04
N VAL A 85 -10.64 -1.09 -2.45
CA VAL A 85 -10.78 0.20 -1.75
C VAL A 85 -9.96 0.22 -0.47
N HIS A 86 -9.83 -0.92 0.20
CA HIS A 86 -9.05 -1.03 1.42
C HIS A 86 -7.54 -0.87 1.17
N GLU A 87 -7.03 -1.55 0.14
CA GLU A 87 -5.65 -1.41 -0.35
C GLU A 87 -5.37 -0.03 -0.92
N SER A 88 -6.35 0.64 -1.52
CA SER A 88 -6.12 1.99 -2.02
C SER A 88 -5.73 2.95 -0.90
N GLN A 89 -6.25 2.76 0.30
CA GLN A 89 -5.87 3.60 1.44
C GLN A 89 -4.47 3.29 1.96
N SER A 90 -4.09 2.01 2.09
CA SER A 90 -2.72 1.67 2.47
C SER A 90 -1.71 2.20 1.46
N ARG A 91 -1.99 2.06 0.16
CA ARG A 91 -1.10 2.54 -0.92
C ARG A 91 -1.08 4.06 -1.07
N THR A 92 -2.18 4.76 -0.82
CA THR A 92 -2.17 6.23 -0.78
C THR A 92 -1.21 6.72 0.31
N TRP A 93 -1.32 6.20 1.53
CA TRP A 93 -0.47 6.64 2.63
C TRP A 93 0.98 6.14 2.49
N GLU A 94 1.20 4.89 2.08
CA GLU A 94 2.54 4.33 1.91
C GLU A 94 3.30 5.02 0.75
N ASN A 95 2.69 5.05 -0.43
CA ASN A 95 3.40 5.38 -1.66
C ASN A 95 3.20 6.83 -2.08
N LEU A 96 1.96 7.27 -2.23
CA LEU A 96 1.65 8.62 -2.72
C LEU A 96 2.05 9.70 -1.70
N VAL A 97 1.95 9.37 -0.41
CA VAL A 97 2.38 10.24 0.70
C VAL A 97 3.76 9.84 1.20
N GLY A 98 3.91 8.64 1.78
CA GLY A 98 5.11 8.19 2.49
C GLY A 98 6.37 8.04 1.62
N ARG A 99 6.22 7.86 0.31
CA ARG A 99 7.34 7.85 -0.66
C ARG A 99 7.40 9.11 -1.53
N SER A 100 6.69 10.18 -1.16
CA SER A 100 6.77 11.49 -1.83
C SER A 100 7.96 12.32 -1.33
N PHE A 101 8.47 13.23 -2.16
CA PHE A 101 9.58 14.08 -1.75
C PHE A 101 9.21 15.00 -0.58
N GLY A 102 8.03 15.64 -0.65
CA GLY A 102 7.54 16.57 0.39
C GLY A 102 7.42 15.91 1.76
N PHE A 103 6.95 14.65 1.83
CA PHE A 103 6.90 13.92 3.10
C PHE A 103 8.29 13.84 3.77
N TRP A 104 9.33 13.65 2.97
CA TRP A 104 10.70 13.56 3.46
C TRP A 104 11.36 14.91 3.70
N GLU A 105 10.90 16.02 3.10
CA GLU A 105 11.32 17.37 3.54
C GLU A 105 11.02 17.58 5.02
N TYR A 106 9.88 17.06 5.51
CA TYR A 106 9.52 17.11 6.92
C TYR A 106 10.22 16.03 7.77
N PHE A 107 10.15 14.76 7.36
CA PHE A 107 10.59 13.66 8.22
C PHE A 107 12.09 13.36 8.16
N TYR A 108 12.79 13.71 7.09
CA TYR A 108 14.18 13.31 6.91
C TYR A 108 15.13 13.93 7.95
N PRO A 109 15.03 15.22 8.33
CA PRO A 109 15.84 15.78 9.41
C PRO A 109 15.67 15.02 10.75
N ARG A 110 14.45 14.56 11.05
CA ARG A 110 14.15 13.76 12.25
C ARG A 110 14.72 12.35 12.16
N LEU A 111 14.65 11.75 10.97
CA LEU A 111 15.25 10.45 10.71
C LEU A 111 16.78 10.51 10.85
N GLN A 112 17.42 11.57 10.34
CA GLN A 112 18.86 11.79 10.52
C GLN A 112 19.24 11.95 11.99
N GLN A 113 18.43 12.64 12.80
CA GLN A 113 18.65 12.72 14.25
C GLN A 113 18.53 11.34 14.93
N THR A 114 17.64 10.47 14.42
CA THR A 114 17.46 9.11 14.95
C THR A 114 18.62 8.19 14.56
N PHE A 115 19.21 8.39 13.37
CA PHE A 115 20.30 7.57 12.82
C PHE A 115 21.47 8.43 12.29
N PRO A 116 22.16 9.19 13.16
CA PRO A 116 23.13 10.19 12.73
C PRO A 116 24.36 9.56 12.07
N GLU A 117 24.82 8.41 12.55
CA GLU A 117 25.97 7.71 11.96
C GLU A 117 25.64 7.17 10.56
N GLN A 118 24.45 6.59 10.36
CA GLN A 118 24.04 6.02 9.07
C GLN A 118 23.63 7.08 8.04
N LEU A 119 22.94 8.15 8.46
CA LEU A 119 22.27 9.08 7.53
C LEU A 119 22.77 10.52 7.61
N GLY A 120 23.60 10.89 8.59
CA GLY A 120 24.01 12.28 8.82
C GLY A 120 24.77 12.93 7.65
N LYS A 121 25.40 12.12 6.79
CA LYS A 121 26.11 12.58 5.57
C LYS A 121 25.33 12.31 4.27
N VAL A 122 24.15 11.69 4.35
CA VAL A 122 23.32 11.36 3.20
C VAL A 122 22.36 12.52 2.93
N SER A 123 22.33 13.04 1.70
CA SER A 123 21.38 14.10 1.35
C SER A 123 19.96 13.57 1.24
N LEU A 124 18.97 14.46 1.37
CA LEU A 124 17.56 14.11 1.19
C LEU A 124 17.30 13.53 -0.21
N GLU A 125 17.91 14.09 -1.24
CA GLU A 125 17.75 13.64 -2.62
C GLU A 125 18.27 12.21 -2.82
N THR A 126 19.43 11.88 -2.24
CA THR A 126 19.98 10.52 -2.29
C THR A 126 19.07 9.54 -1.55
N PHE A 127 18.59 9.93 -0.36
CA PHE A 127 17.65 9.09 0.41
C PHE A 127 16.33 8.87 -0.35
N TYR A 128 15.75 9.93 -0.92
CA TYR A 128 14.52 9.89 -1.71
C TYR A 128 14.65 8.97 -2.94
N LYS A 129 15.80 9.01 -3.63
CA LYS A 129 16.10 8.07 -4.72
C LYS A 129 16.18 6.63 -4.22
N ALA A 130 16.84 6.39 -3.07
CA ALA A 130 17.03 5.05 -2.53
C ALA A 130 15.71 4.37 -2.15
N ILE A 131 14.76 5.09 -1.52
CA ILE A 131 13.45 4.53 -1.13
C ILE A 131 12.49 4.32 -2.31
N ASN A 132 12.84 4.86 -3.49
CA ASN A 132 12.08 4.75 -4.74
C ASN A 132 12.86 3.98 -5.81
N LYS A 133 13.80 3.12 -5.39
CA LYS A 133 14.54 2.25 -6.30
C LYS A 133 13.58 1.26 -6.98
N VAL A 134 13.72 1.13 -8.29
CA VAL A 134 13.04 0.13 -9.12
C VAL A 134 14.00 -0.99 -9.46
N GLU A 135 13.61 -2.23 -9.23
CA GLU A 135 14.35 -3.40 -9.67
C GLU A 135 13.46 -4.62 -9.84
N ARG A 136 13.82 -5.48 -10.81
CA ARG A 136 13.18 -6.78 -10.94
C ARG A 136 13.54 -7.62 -9.71
N SER A 137 12.53 -8.08 -8.99
CA SER A 137 12.70 -8.84 -7.74
C SER A 137 11.73 -10.04 -7.72
N LEU A 138 11.96 -10.99 -6.80
CA LEU A 138 11.17 -12.23 -6.73
C LEU A 138 9.95 -12.09 -5.81
N ILE A 139 10.13 -11.39 -4.68
CA ILE A 139 9.16 -11.33 -3.59
C ILE A 139 8.16 -10.22 -3.82
N ARG A 140 6.89 -10.59 -4.01
CA ARG A 140 5.81 -9.64 -4.34
C ARG A 140 5.65 -8.53 -3.31
N THR A 141 5.69 -8.84 -2.01
CA THR A 141 5.46 -7.84 -0.95
C THR A 141 6.52 -6.75 -0.91
N ASP A 142 7.71 -7.04 -1.46
CA ASP A 142 8.88 -6.18 -1.38
C ASP A 142 9.17 -5.49 -2.72
N ALA A 143 8.36 -5.78 -3.75
CA ALA A 143 8.49 -5.23 -5.09
C ALA A 143 8.16 -3.73 -5.12
N ASP A 144 8.86 -2.99 -5.97
CA ASP A 144 8.71 -1.55 -6.13
C ASP A 144 7.39 -1.15 -6.82
N GLU A 145 7.03 0.14 -6.76
CA GLU A 145 5.74 0.62 -7.29
C GLU A 145 5.54 0.39 -8.79
N VAL A 146 6.61 0.18 -9.57
CA VAL A 146 6.56 -0.04 -11.02
C VAL A 146 6.40 -1.53 -11.33
N THR A 147 7.15 -2.39 -10.64
CA THR A 147 7.17 -3.84 -10.91
C THR A 147 6.08 -4.61 -10.16
N TYR A 148 5.60 -4.12 -9.02
CA TYR A 148 4.66 -4.82 -8.13
C TYR A 148 3.44 -5.41 -8.86
N ASN A 149 2.80 -4.66 -9.77
CA ASN A 149 1.59 -5.14 -10.44
C ASN A 149 1.85 -6.33 -11.38
N LEU A 150 3.09 -6.52 -11.87
CA LEU A 150 3.43 -7.70 -12.67
C LEU A 150 3.33 -8.98 -11.84
N HIS A 151 3.70 -8.93 -10.56
CA HIS A 151 3.54 -10.05 -9.63
C HIS A 151 2.08 -10.41 -9.43
N VAL A 152 1.19 -9.41 -9.36
CA VAL A 152 -0.25 -9.63 -9.22
C VAL A 152 -0.83 -10.22 -10.50
N MET A 153 -0.47 -9.67 -11.67
CA MET A 153 -0.95 -10.13 -12.97
C MET A 153 -0.58 -11.60 -13.22
N LEU A 154 0.67 -12.00 -12.94
CA LEU A 154 1.08 -13.39 -13.12
C LEU A 154 0.26 -14.35 -12.24
N ARG A 155 -0.03 -13.98 -10.99
CA ARG A 155 -0.82 -14.83 -10.07
C ARG A 155 -2.25 -14.94 -10.56
N PHE A 156 -2.84 -13.82 -10.98
CA PHE A 156 -4.20 -13.80 -11.51
C PHE A 156 -4.33 -14.65 -12.79
N ASP A 157 -3.36 -14.58 -13.69
CA ASP A 157 -3.35 -15.43 -14.89
C ASP A 157 -3.23 -16.93 -14.54
N LEU A 158 -2.41 -17.27 -13.54
CA LEU A 158 -2.28 -18.64 -13.04
C LEU A 158 -3.58 -19.11 -12.36
N GLU A 159 -4.25 -18.26 -11.58
CA GLU A 159 -5.57 -18.54 -11.01
C GLU A 159 -6.59 -18.86 -12.10
N LEU A 160 -6.68 -18.03 -13.15
CA LEU A 160 -7.58 -18.28 -14.28
C LEU A 160 -7.26 -19.60 -14.98
N ALA A 161 -5.98 -19.89 -15.21
CA ALA A 161 -5.58 -21.14 -15.85
C ALA A 161 -5.93 -22.38 -15.01
N LEU A 162 -5.81 -22.29 -13.69
CA LEU A 162 -6.20 -23.35 -12.75
C LEU A 162 -7.73 -23.53 -12.72
N LEU A 163 -8.47 -22.42 -12.62
CA LEU A 163 -9.94 -22.44 -12.54
C LEU A 163 -10.60 -22.96 -13.82
N ASP A 164 -10.07 -22.59 -14.99
CA ASP A 164 -10.58 -23.03 -16.29
C ASP A 164 -10.07 -24.43 -16.69
N GLY A 165 -9.28 -25.09 -15.85
CA GLY A 165 -8.73 -26.43 -16.10
C GLY A 165 -7.62 -26.48 -17.16
N ARG A 166 -7.06 -25.34 -17.57
CA ARG A 166 -5.94 -25.24 -18.53
C ARG A 166 -4.58 -25.55 -17.91
N LEU A 167 -4.46 -25.45 -16.59
CA LEU A 167 -3.27 -25.78 -15.82
C LEU A 167 -3.63 -26.78 -14.70
N ALA A 168 -2.90 -27.87 -14.58
CA ALA A 168 -3.03 -28.76 -13.43
C ALA A 168 -2.19 -28.25 -12.25
N VAL A 169 -2.66 -28.43 -11.02
CA VAL A 169 -1.97 -27.98 -9.80
C VAL A 169 -0.52 -28.51 -9.71
N ARG A 170 -0.30 -29.77 -10.11
CA ARG A 170 1.05 -30.39 -10.11
C ARG A 170 2.05 -29.69 -11.04
N ASP A 171 1.56 -28.97 -12.06
CA ASP A 171 2.38 -28.29 -13.07
C ASP A 171 2.57 -26.79 -12.72
N LEU A 172 1.94 -26.33 -11.63
CA LEU A 172 1.99 -24.94 -11.17
C LEU A 172 3.40 -24.43 -10.83
N PRO A 173 4.31 -25.20 -10.18
CA PRO A 173 5.67 -24.74 -9.93
C PRO A 173 6.42 -24.39 -11.21
N GLU A 174 6.33 -25.23 -12.25
CA GLU A 174 6.97 -24.97 -13.54
C GLU A 174 6.35 -23.75 -14.25
N ALA A 175 5.01 -23.68 -14.28
CA ALA A 175 4.29 -22.54 -14.87
C ALA A 175 4.63 -21.22 -14.18
N TRP A 176 4.79 -21.23 -12.85
CA TRP A 176 5.21 -20.07 -12.06
C TRP A 176 6.59 -19.57 -12.48
N HIS A 177 7.59 -20.46 -12.51
CA HIS A 177 8.95 -20.10 -12.91
C HIS A 177 9.02 -19.60 -14.35
N ALA A 178 8.26 -20.23 -15.26
CA ALA A 178 8.17 -19.80 -16.65
C ALA A 178 7.58 -18.39 -16.78
N ARG A 179 6.51 -18.09 -16.03
CA ARG A 179 5.89 -16.75 -16.04
C ARG A 179 6.79 -15.69 -15.40
N TYR A 180 7.48 -15.97 -14.29
CA TYR A 180 8.48 -15.04 -13.74
C TYR A 180 9.60 -14.74 -14.74
N GLN A 181 10.11 -15.78 -15.43
CA GLN A 181 11.15 -15.60 -16.44
C GLN A 181 10.66 -14.78 -17.65
N SER A 182 9.42 -14.99 -18.09
CA SER A 182 8.80 -14.24 -19.19
C SER A 182 8.53 -12.78 -18.83
N ASP A 183 7.88 -12.56 -17.69
CA ASP A 183 7.28 -11.25 -17.37
C ASP A 183 8.29 -10.32 -16.67
N LEU A 184 9.19 -10.90 -15.86
CA LEU A 184 10.20 -10.16 -15.08
C LEU A 184 11.64 -10.43 -15.54
N GLY A 185 11.89 -11.45 -16.38
CA GLY A 185 13.25 -11.78 -16.84
C GLY A 185 14.11 -12.52 -15.82
N ILE A 186 13.54 -12.92 -14.67
CA ILE A 186 14.23 -13.59 -13.56
C ILE A 186 13.40 -14.78 -13.08
N ARG A 187 14.01 -15.71 -12.35
CA ARG A 187 13.29 -16.81 -11.68
C ARG A 187 13.96 -17.17 -10.34
N ALA A 188 13.18 -17.72 -9.42
CA ALA A 188 13.72 -18.23 -8.17
C ALA A 188 14.58 -19.49 -8.39
N PRO A 189 15.56 -19.76 -7.52
CA PRO A 189 16.37 -20.98 -7.59
C PRO A 189 15.59 -22.23 -7.18
N ASP A 190 14.55 -22.06 -6.37
CA ASP A 190 13.69 -23.11 -5.82
C ASP A 190 12.25 -22.60 -5.68
N ASP A 191 11.36 -23.45 -5.16
CA ASP A 191 9.94 -23.12 -5.02
C ASP A 191 9.62 -22.29 -3.77
N ARG A 192 10.55 -22.15 -2.80
CA ARG A 192 10.34 -21.36 -1.57
C ARG A 192 10.03 -19.91 -1.92
N ASP A 193 10.88 -19.34 -2.77
CA ASP A 193 10.72 -17.97 -3.30
C ASP A 193 10.00 -17.99 -4.67
N GLY A 194 9.53 -19.18 -5.08
CA GLY A 194 8.66 -19.43 -6.23
C GLY A 194 7.19 -19.47 -5.82
N VAL A 195 6.49 -20.52 -6.23
CA VAL A 195 5.04 -20.71 -6.00
C VAL A 195 4.66 -20.80 -4.51
N LEU A 196 5.60 -21.11 -3.61
CA LEU A 196 5.36 -21.20 -2.17
C LEU A 196 5.50 -19.85 -1.45
N GLN A 197 5.87 -18.77 -2.15
CA GLN A 197 6.20 -17.49 -1.50
C GLN A 197 5.02 -16.79 -0.82
N ASP A 198 3.80 -17.05 -1.29
CA ASP A 198 2.57 -16.38 -0.83
C ASP A 198 1.61 -17.38 -0.20
N VAL A 199 1.03 -17.00 0.94
CA VAL A 199 0.14 -17.88 1.72
C VAL A 199 -1.25 -18.05 1.11
N HIS A 200 -1.68 -17.17 0.21
CA HIS A 200 -3.08 -17.00 -0.21
C HIS A 200 -3.76 -18.30 -0.68
N TRP A 201 -3.09 -19.06 -1.55
CA TRP A 201 -3.62 -20.33 -2.07
C TRP A 201 -3.53 -21.50 -1.08
N TYR A 202 -2.72 -21.37 -0.04
CA TYR A 202 -2.53 -22.40 0.99
C TYR A 202 -3.40 -22.16 2.24
N GLY A 203 -3.76 -20.90 2.50
CA GLY A 203 -4.64 -20.48 3.60
C GLY A 203 -6.08 -20.18 3.20
N GLY A 204 -6.39 -20.21 1.90
CA GLY A 204 -7.72 -19.88 1.37
C GLY A 204 -8.10 -20.77 0.19
N TRP A 205 -8.69 -20.17 -0.83
CA TRP A 205 -9.02 -20.83 -2.10
C TRP A 205 -8.19 -20.26 -3.24
N ILE A 206 -8.06 -21.04 -4.32
CA ILE A 206 -7.46 -20.57 -5.58
C ILE A 206 -8.52 -19.79 -6.34
N GLY A 207 -8.20 -18.54 -6.71
CA GLY A 207 -9.10 -17.69 -7.49
C GLY A 207 -9.49 -16.39 -6.82
N GLY A 208 -9.07 -15.27 -7.39
CA GLY A 208 -9.48 -13.95 -6.96
C GLY A 208 -8.73 -13.45 -5.72
N ALA A 209 -7.54 -13.97 -5.43
CA ALA A 209 -6.81 -13.64 -4.21
C ALA A 209 -5.95 -12.37 -4.32
N PHE A 210 -5.55 -11.97 -5.53
CA PHE A 210 -4.49 -10.96 -5.70
C PHE A 210 -4.90 -9.68 -6.41
N GLN A 211 -5.92 -9.70 -7.28
CA GLN A 211 -6.33 -8.55 -8.10
C GLN A 211 -6.70 -7.32 -7.26
N GLY A 212 -7.15 -7.53 -6.01
CA GLY A 212 -7.42 -6.45 -5.06
C GLY A 212 -6.21 -5.54 -4.83
N TYR A 213 -4.99 -6.08 -4.86
CA TYR A 213 -3.77 -5.30 -4.66
C TYR A 213 -3.53 -4.29 -5.78
N THR A 214 -3.65 -4.72 -7.04
CA THR A 214 -3.50 -3.82 -8.21
C THR A 214 -4.65 -2.83 -8.33
N ILE A 215 -5.88 -3.26 -8.01
CA ILE A 215 -7.03 -2.34 -7.94
C ILE A 215 -6.77 -1.26 -6.89
N GLY A 216 -6.16 -1.61 -5.75
CA GLY A 216 -5.75 -0.66 -4.71
C GLY A 216 -4.79 0.40 -5.23
N ASN A 217 -3.73 0.00 -5.94
CA ASN A 217 -2.79 0.94 -6.56
C ASN A 217 -3.49 1.93 -7.51
N ILE A 218 -4.40 1.43 -8.36
CA ILE A 218 -5.15 2.24 -9.32
C ILE A 218 -6.07 3.24 -8.60
N LEU A 219 -6.89 2.72 -7.68
CA LEU A 219 -7.85 3.53 -6.92
C LEU A 219 -7.16 4.55 -6.02
N GLY A 220 -5.99 4.20 -5.45
CA GLY A 220 -5.24 5.09 -4.56
C GLY A 220 -4.84 6.37 -5.29
N ALA A 221 -4.31 6.23 -6.50
CA ALA A 221 -3.96 7.37 -7.35
C ALA A 221 -5.20 8.15 -7.83
N GLN A 222 -6.28 7.45 -8.17
CA GLN A 222 -7.52 8.10 -8.60
C GLN A 222 -8.17 8.92 -7.47
N PHE A 223 -8.28 8.37 -6.26
CA PHE A 223 -8.78 9.08 -5.09
C PHE A 223 -7.87 10.24 -4.68
N TYR A 224 -6.55 10.04 -4.70
CA TYR A 224 -5.60 11.11 -4.40
C TYR A 224 -5.69 12.25 -5.41
N GLN A 225 -5.85 11.95 -6.71
CA GLN A 225 -6.08 12.98 -7.73
C GLN A 225 -7.35 13.79 -7.44
N SER A 226 -8.46 13.14 -7.07
CA SER A 226 -9.70 13.85 -6.69
C SER A 226 -9.51 14.69 -5.42
N ALA A 227 -8.74 14.21 -4.45
CA ALA A 227 -8.38 14.99 -3.26
C ALA A 227 -7.59 16.25 -3.63
N LEU A 228 -6.59 16.14 -4.53
CA LEU A 228 -5.79 17.28 -5.01
C LEU A 228 -6.61 18.29 -5.84
N GLN A 229 -7.63 17.83 -6.56
CA GLN A 229 -8.53 18.74 -7.29
C GLN A 229 -9.39 19.55 -6.33
N ALA A 230 -9.84 18.96 -5.23
CA ALA A 230 -10.60 19.64 -4.19
C ALA A 230 -9.72 20.54 -3.31
N HIS A 231 -8.49 20.08 -3.02
CA HIS A 231 -7.53 20.70 -2.10
C HIS A 231 -6.12 20.71 -2.72
N PRO A 232 -5.81 21.66 -3.62
CA PRO A 232 -4.49 21.77 -4.25
C PRO A 232 -3.34 22.03 -3.27
N GLU A 233 -3.64 22.48 -2.05
CA GLU A 233 -2.69 22.77 -0.97
C GLU A 233 -2.05 21.52 -0.33
N ILE A 234 -2.67 20.33 -0.47
CA ILE A 234 -2.25 19.09 0.19
C ILE A 234 -0.73 18.80 0.07
N PRO A 235 -0.07 18.89 -1.11
CA PRO A 235 1.36 18.60 -1.21
C PRO A 235 2.23 19.56 -0.38
N ALA A 236 1.85 20.84 -0.31
CA ALA A 236 2.56 21.85 0.46
C ALA A 236 2.35 21.68 1.97
N GLU A 237 1.20 21.16 2.39
CA GLU A 237 0.90 20.78 3.77
C GLU A 237 1.70 19.54 4.20
N ILE A 238 1.76 18.51 3.34
CA ILE A 238 2.58 17.31 3.57
C ILE A 238 4.05 17.69 3.81
N ALA A 239 4.59 18.64 3.03
CA ALA A 239 5.96 19.15 3.21
C ALA A 239 6.21 19.83 4.58
N LYS A 240 5.14 20.25 5.26
CA LYS A 240 5.17 20.84 6.60
C LYS A 240 4.75 19.84 7.69
N GLY A 241 4.53 18.58 7.33
CA GLY A 241 4.03 17.53 8.23
C GLY A 241 2.58 17.71 8.64
N GLN A 242 1.78 18.40 7.83
CA GLN A 242 0.36 18.62 8.04
C GLN A 242 -0.43 17.64 7.14
N PHE A 243 -1.24 16.78 7.75
CA PHE A 243 -1.95 15.70 7.04
C PHE A 243 -3.47 15.78 7.19
N ASP A 244 -3.97 16.74 7.97
CA ASP A 244 -5.39 16.83 8.36
C ASP A 244 -6.31 17.08 7.17
N THR A 245 -5.90 17.87 6.17
CA THR A 245 -6.72 18.16 4.98
C THR A 245 -6.94 16.91 4.15
N LEU A 246 -5.87 16.17 3.82
CA LEU A 246 -5.98 14.91 3.09
C LEU A 246 -6.78 13.88 3.89
N ARG A 247 -6.45 13.69 5.17
CA ARG A 247 -7.15 12.73 6.04
C ARG A 247 -8.63 13.08 6.17
N GLY A 248 -8.96 14.35 6.40
CA GLY A 248 -10.32 14.84 6.51
C GLY A 248 -11.12 14.63 5.23
N TRP A 249 -10.52 14.90 4.07
CA TRP A 249 -11.15 14.64 2.77
C TRP A 249 -11.42 13.15 2.56
N LEU A 250 -10.46 12.28 2.89
CA LEU A 250 -10.64 10.82 2.78
C LEU A 250 -11.72 10.31 3.75
N ILE A 251 -11.78 10.84 4.98
CA ILE A 251 -12.86 10.50 5.93
C ILE A 251 -14.23 10.89 5.37
N GLU A 252 -14.35 12.12 4.90
CA GLU A 252 -15.61 12.70 4.45
C GLU A 252 -16.15 12.00 3.20
N ASN A 253 -15.28 11.64 2.26
CA ASN A 253 -15.68 11.11 0.96
C ASN A 253 -15.66 9.58 0.89
N ILE A 254 -14.84 8.92 1.72
CA ILE A 254 -14.59 7.48 1.63
C ILE A 254 -14.89 6.79 2.96
N TYR A 255 -14.23 7.18 4.06
CA TYR A 255 -14.14 6.32 5.24
C TYR A 255 -15.45 6.23 5.99
N LYS A 256 -16.10 7.37 6.22
CA LYS A 256 -17.30 7.47 7.06
C LYS A 256 -18.46 6.59 6.59
N HIS A 257 -18.43 6.14 5.35
CA HIS A 257 -19.49 5.37 4.72
C HIS A 257 -19.43 3.87 5.01
N GLY A 258 -18.28 3.33 5.44
CA GLY A 258 -18.09 1.87 5.54
C GLY A 258 -18.56 1.17 4.26
N ARG A 259 -19.38 0.11 4.40
CA ARG A 259 -19.91 -0.67 3.26
C ARG A 259 -21.22 -0.14 2.69
N LYS A 260 -21.58 1.13 2.94
CA LYS A 260 -22.85 1.70 2.45
C LYS A 260 -22.97 1.68 0.93
N TYR A 261 -21.85 1.83 0.22
CA TYR A 261 -21.80 1.88 -1.23
C TYR A 261 -21.00 0.69 -1.75
N SER A 262 -21.41 0.13 -2.88
CA SER A 262 -20.55 -0.76 -3.66
C SER A 262 -19.30 -0.01 -4.12
N THR A 263 -18.25 -0.75 -4.53
CA THR A 263 -17.01 -0.13 -5.04
C THR A 263 -17.31 0.80 -6.21
N ALA A 264 -18.15 0.38 -7.15
CA ALA A 264 -18.49 1.19 -8.32
C ALA A 264 -19.22 2.48 -7.93
N GLU A 265 -20.22 2.39 -7.05
CA GLU A 265 -20.96 3.57 -6.57
C GLU A 265 -20.05 4.53 -5.77
N LEU A 266 -19.15 3.98 -4.94
CA LEU A 266 -18.22 4.80 -4.17
C LEU A 266 -17.27 5.56 -5.10
N VAL A 267 -16.68 4.88 -6.08
CA VAL A 267 -15.74 5.49 -7.03
C VAL A 267 -16.43 6.56 -7.87
N GLU A 268 -17.64 6.29 -8.36
CA GLU A 268 -18.44 7.26 -9.12
C GLU A 268 -18.72 8.51 -8.28
N ARG A 269 -19.13 8.34 -7.01
CA ARG A 269 -19.46 9.45 -6.11
C ARG A 269 -18.24 10.30 -5.73
N VAL A 270 -17.09 9.66 -5.53
CA VAL A 270 -15.86 10.34 -5.08
C VAL A 270 -15.12 11.00 -6.23
N THR A 271 -15.14 10.38 -7.41
CA THR A 271 -14.25 10.76 -8.53
C THR A 271 -15.01 11.28 -9.74
N GLY A 272 -16.34 11.18 -9.75
CA GLY A 272 -17.21 11.62 -10.85
C GLY A 272 -17.22 10.68 -12.06
N GLY A 273 -16.74 9.44 -11.90
CA GLY A 273 -16.70 8.45 -12.98
C GLY A 273 -16.24 7.07 -12.52
N PRO A 274 -16.09 6.10 -13.44
CA PRO A 274 -15.71 4.73 -13.11
C PRO A 274 -14.22 4.62 -12.73
N ILE A 275 -13.78 3.42 -12.38
CA ILE A 275 -12.35 3.12 -12.17
C ILE A 275 -11.57 3.45 -13.44
N ARG A 276 -10.48 4.22 -13.31
CA ARG A 276 -9.59 4.61 -14.41
C ARG A 276 -8.14 4.36 -14.07
N ILE A 277 -7.38 3.84 -15.03
CA ILE A 277 -5.94 3.60 -14.89
C ILE A 277 -5.10 4.86 -15.10
N ASP A 278 -5.63 5.87 -15.81
CA ASP A 278 -4.87 7.05 -16.23
C ASP A 278 -4.19 7.78 -15.06
N PRO A 279 -4.87 8.06 -13.92
CA PRO A 279 -4.24 8.76 -12.80
C PRO A 279 -3.02 8.03 -12.24
N TYR A 280 -3.10 6.70 -12.15
CA TYR A 280 -2.00 5.86 -11.65
C TYR A 280 -0.82 5.85 -12.62
N ILE A 281 -1.07 5.68 -13.92
CA ILE A 281 -0.02 5.72 -14.95
C ILE A 281 0.63 7.10 -15.03
N SER A 282 -0.15 8.18 -14.96
CA SER A 282 0.38 9.55 -14.92
C SER A 282 1.26 9.78 -13.68
N TYR A 283 0.82 9.33 -12.50
CA TYR A 283 1.62 9.40 -11.28
C TYR A 283 2.97 8.69 -11.43
N LEU A 284 2.97 7.42 -11.88
CA LEU A 284 4.20 6.67 -12.08
C LEU A 284 5.13 7.33 -13.10
N LYS A 285 4.61 7.72 -14.27
CA LYS A 285 5.41 8.37 -15.31
C LYS A 285 6.04 9.67 -14.83
N ASN A 286 5.28 10.51 -14.13
CA ASN A 286 5.81 11.77 -13.62
C ASN A 286 6.89 11.55 -12.56
N LYS A 287 6.62 10.69 -11.57
CA LYS A 287 7.54 10.42 -10.47
C LYS A 287 8.82 9.75 -10.96
N TYR A 288 8.70 8.66 -11.72
CA TYR A 288 9.82 7.86 -12.16
C TYR A 288 10.56 8.47 -13.35
N GLY A 289 9.87 9.20 -14.24
CA GLY A 289 10.51 10.00 -15.28
C GLY A 289 11.43 11.07 -14.71
N ALA A 290 11.00 11.77 -13.64
CA ALA A 290 11.86 12.72 -12.94
C ALA A 290 13.02 12.06 -12.18
N LEU A 291 12.76 10.94 -11.49
CA LEU A 291 13.79 10.21 -10.71
C LEU A 291 14.91 9.62 -11.57
N TYR A 292 14.55 9.06 -12.72
CA TYR A 292 15.45 8.31 -13.60
C TYR A 292 15.83 9.05 -14.88
N GLN A 293 15.30 10.26 -15.11
CA GLN A 293 15.57 11.08 -16.30
C GLN A 293 15.24 10.34 -17.61
N LEU A 294 14.05 9.74 -17.66
CA LEU A 294 13.54 8.93 -18.78
C LEU A 294 12.76 9.75 -19.81
#